data_AF-A0AAW9B9K2-F1
#
_entry.id   AF-A0AAW9B9K2-F1
#
_cell.length_a   1.000
_cell.length_b   1.000
_cell.length_c   1.000
_cell.angle_alpha   90.00
_cell.angle_beta   90.00
_cell.angle_gamma   90.00
#
_symmetry.space_group_name_H-M   'P 1'
#
loop_
_entity.id
_entity.type
_entity.pdbx_description
1 polymer ?
#
loop_
_entity_poly.entity_id
_entity_poly.type
_entity_poly.pdbx_seq_one_letter_code
_entity_poly.pdbx_strand_id
1 'polypeptide(L)'
;MDRIIKINEEKKAQVKKALTLAFKCVNAIQGKRLRSIRTQPIQSKYGNSDKVLACWYKQVREFETKLGYLLDDLNTVLPYLEWVNQVQDLGIKKSECKGQLLEVDYITCNLLTNLIYKCTAFTESSEHQVGRFTFHEILHEFINLMTVRHALVYGLPPKIETVFLKMIRNKQSSFFKNGFIPDLFVVDACSEINNTLKAIKCSKDRVSTHSVEPGYKLTAEEASYYDLYIL
;
A
#
# COMPACT_ATOMS: atom_id res chain seq x y z
N MET A 1 10.68 5.73 32.64
CA MET A 1 11.92 6.31 32.08
C MET A 1 12.05 5.66 30.72
N ASP A 2 11.46 6.32 29.74
CA ASP A 2 10.83 5.66 28.60
C ASP A 2 11.81 5.62 27.44
N ARG A 3 12.06 4.42 26.91
CA ARG A 3 13.07 4.22 25.86
C ARG A 3 12.43 4.44 24.50
N ILE A 4 12.43 5.69 24.05
CA ILE A 4 12.33 5.99 22.62
C ILE A 4 13.55 5.38 21.94
N ILE A 5 13.33 4.41 21.04
CA ILE A 5 14.40 3.93 20.17
C ILE A 5 14.77 5.10 19.25
N LYS A 6 15.88 5.78 19.57
CA LYS A 6 16.44 6.80 18.68
C LYS A 6 16.92 6.12 17.41
N ILE A 7 16.47 6.63 16.28
CA ILE A 7 16.94 6.20 14.97
C ILE A 7 18.43 6.57 14.85
N ASN A 8 19.26 5.65 14.35
CA ASN A 8 20.68 5.93 14.12
C ASN A 8 20.86 6.99 13.00
N GLU A 9 21.97 7.72 13.01
CA GLU A 9 22.21 8.84 12.09
C GLU A 9 22.11 8.44 10.60
N GLU A 10 22.56 7.22 10.25
CA GLU A 10 22.47 6.69 8.88
C GLU A 10 21.02 6.54 8.37
N LYS A 11 20.08 6.20 9.24
CA LYS A 11 18.65 6.06 8.88
C LYS A 11 17.87 7.36 9.03
N LYS A 12 18.41 8.36 9.72
CA LYS A 12 17.75 9.64 9.99
C LYS A 12 17.29 10.33 8.72
N ALA A 13 18.12 10.35 7.67
CA ALA A 13 17.77 10.91 6.37
C ALA A 13 16.60 10.18 5.68
N GLN A 14 16.59 8.84 5.73
CA GLN A 14 15.52 8.03 5.15
C GLN A 14 14.20 8.24 5.89
N VAL A 15 14.23 8.26 7.22
CA VAL A 15 13.03 8.50 8.03
C VAL A 15 12.54 9.93 7.84
N LYS A 16 13.44 10.93 7.76
CA LYS A 16 13.07 12.31 7.43
C LYS A 16 12.33 12.38 6.09
N LYS A 17 12.86 11.72 5.06
CA LYS A 17 12.20 11.63 3.74
C LYS A 17 10.83 10.95 3.84
N ALA A 18 10.75 9.80 4.50
CA ALA A 18 9.51 9.06 4.65
C ALA A 18 8.43 9.86 5.40
N LEU A 19 8.80 10.50 6.50
CA LEU A 19 7.88 11.32 7.31
C LEU A 19 7.40 12.55 6.53
N THR A 20 8.29 13.18 5.74
CA THR A 20 7.90 14.27 4.83
C THR A 20 6.88 13.82 3.79
N LEU A 21 7.06 12.61 3.23
CA LEU A 21 6.10 12.03 2.28
C LEU A 21 4.77 11.68 2.96
N ALA A 22 4.80 11.16 4.19
CA ALA A 22 3.62 10.89 4.98
C ALA A 22 2.76 12.14 5.22
N PHE A 23 3.37 13.29 5.56
CA PHE A 23 2.64 14.56 5.62
C PHE A 23 1.94 14.90 4.29
N LYS A 24 2.62 14.70 3.16
CA LYS A 24 2.05 14.96 1.82
C LYS A 24 0.93 13.98 1.46
N CYS A 25 0.96 12.75 1.96
CA CYS A 25 -0.15 11.81 1.84
C CYS A 25 -1.37 12.28 2.63
N VAL A 26 -1.20 12.74 3.86
CA VAL A 26 -2.31 13.28 4.68
C VAL A 26 -2.95 14.49 3.97
N ASN A 27 -2.13 15.42 3.48
CA ASN A 27 -2.60 16.55 2.67
C ASN A 27 -3.32 16.12 1.38
N ALA A 28 -2.95 14.98 0.79
CA ALA A 28 -3.60 14.42 -0.38
C ALA A 28 -4.98 13.83 -0.03
N ILE A 29 -5.07 13.10 1.08
CA ILE A 29 -6.31 12.52 1.60
C ILE A 29 -7.35 13.61 1.92
N GLN A 30 -6.92 14.69 2.57
CA GLN A 30 -7.77 15.86 2.88
C GLN A 30 -8.06 16.72 1.63
N GLY A 31 -7.38 16.47 0.52
CA GLY A 31 -7.42 17.28 -0.68
C GLY A 31 -8.54 16.92 -1.66
N LYS A 32 -9.05 17.93 -2.37
CA LYS A 32 -10.05 17.74 -3.44
C LYS A 32 -9.53 16.93 -4.64
N ARG A 33 -8.22 16.94 -4.90
CA ARG A 33 -7.61 16.25 -6.05
C ARG A 33 -7.74 14.73 -5.97
N LEU A 34 -7.64 14.16 -4.76
CA LEU A 34 -7.83 12.72 -4.57
C LEU A 34 -9.24 12.29 -4.97
N ARG A 35 -10.25 13.11 -4.69
CA ARG A 35 -11.63 12.84 -5.14
C ARG A 35 -11.70 12.72 -6.65
N SER A 36 -11.09 13.65 -7.39
CA SER A 36 -11.04 13.61 -8.86
C SER A 36 -10.40 12.32 -9.38
N ILE A 37 -9.28 11.89 -8.77
CA ILE A 37 -8.58 10.65 -9.15
C ILE A 37 -9.49 9.43 -8.97
N ARG A 38 -10.20 9.35 -7.84
CA ARG A 38 -11.05 8.20 -7.50
C ARG A 38 -12.31 8.09 -8.35
N THR A 39 -12.83 9.23 -8.84
CA THR A 39 -14.05 9.27 -9.66
C THR A 39 -13.81 9.12 -11.16
N GLN A 40 -12.59 9.37 -11.63
CA GLN A 40 -12.28 9.27 -13.05
C GLN A 40 -11.99 7.82 -13.46
N PRO A 41 -12.40 7.40 -14.68
CA PRO A 41 -11.96 6.14 -15.24
C PRO A 41 -10.43 6.08 -15.29
N ILE A 42 -9.85 4.99 -14.80
CA ILE A 42 -8.42 4.74 -14.92
C ILE A 42 -8.08 4.43 -16.38
N GLN A 43 -6.96 4.96 -16.87
CA GLN A 43 -6.39 4.57 -18.15
C GLN A 43 -5.28 3.55 -17.89
N SER A 44 -5.60 2.27 -18.10
CA SER A 44 -4.70 1.17 -17.77
C SER A 44 -3.77 0.80 -18.94
N LYS A 45 -2.51 0.50 -18.61
CA LYS A 45 -1.52 -0.14 -19.51
C LYS A 45 -2.04 -1.46 -20.09
N TYR A 46 -2.91 -2.15 -19.35
CA TYR A 46 -3.49 -3.45 -19.74
C TYR A 46 -4.81 -3.32 -20.53
N GLY A 47 -5.17 -2.10 -20.93
CA GLY A 47 -6.49 -1.79 -21.50
C GLY A 47 -7.58 -1.75 -20.42
N ASN A 48 -8.75 -1.24 -20.79
CA ASN A 48 -9.84 -0.94 -19.84
C ASN A 48 -10.95 -2.00 -19.88
N SER A 49 -10.57 -3.28 -19.80
CA SER A 49 -11.56 -4.37 -19.70
C SER A 49 -12.25 -4.38 -18.34
N ASP A 50 -13.45 -4.96 -18.25
CA ASP A 50 -14.20 -5.10 -16.98
C ASP A 50 -13.38 -5.76 -15.86
N LYS A 51 -12.46 -6.66 -16.21
CA LYS A 51 -11.58 -7.35 -15.25
C LYS A 51 -10.55 -6.41 -14.65
N VAL A 52 -9.95 -5.55 -15.49
CA VAL A 52 -8.97 -4.54 -15.07
C VAL A 52 -9.66 -3.44 -14.26
N LEU A 53 -10.79 -2.93 -14.75
CA LEU A 53 -11.57 -1.92 -14.05
C LEU A 53 -12.09 -2.42 -12.70
N ALA A 54 -12.45 -3.70 -12.58
CA ALA A 54 -12.85 -4.30 -11.31
C ALA A 54 -11.75 -4.19 -10.22
N CYS A 55 -10.47 -4.29 -10.59
CA CYS A 55 -9.36 -4.12 -9.65
C CYS A 55 -9.32 -2.69 -9.08
N TRP A 56 -9.39 -1.69 -9.96
CA TRP A 56 -9.38 -0.28 -9.57
C TRP A 56 -10.59 0.07 -8.69
N TYR A 57 -11.80 -0.28 -9.12
CA TYR A 57 -13.01 0.08 -8.37
C TYR A 57 -13.11 -0.65 -7.03
N LYS A 58 -12.60 -1.87 -6.93
CA LYS A 58 -12.51 -2.58 -5.66
C LYS A 58 -11.61 -1.83 -4.67
N GLN A 59 -10.42 -1.42 -5.12
CA GLN A 59 -9.48 -0.69 -4.28
C GLN A 59 -10.01 0.70 -3.88
N VAL A 60 -10.68 1.41 -4.80
CA VAL A 60 -11.34 2.68 -4.48
C VAL A 60 -12.40 2.50 -3.39
N ARG A 61 -13.23 1.45 -3.50
CA ARG A 61 -14.27 1.15 -2.52
C ARG A 61 -13.69 0.80 -1.14
N GLU A 62 -12.63 0.00 -1.10
CA GLU A 62 -11.96 -0.37 0.16
C GLU A 62 -11.38 0.86 0.88
N PHE A 63 -10.72 1.74 0.12
CA PHE A 63 -10.27 3.03 0.64
C PHE A 63 -11.43 3.92 1.12
N GLU A 64 -12.52 4.02 0.36
CA GLU A 64 -13.69 4.81 0.76
C GLU A 64 -14.35 4.33 2.03
N THR A 65 -14.50 3.00 2.17
CA THR A 65 -15.03 2.39 3.38
C THR A 65 -14.13 2.72 4.58
N LYS A 66 -12.80 2.56 4.45
CA LYS A 66 -11.87 2.88 5.54
C LYS A 66 -11.87 4.37 5.88
N LEU A 67 -11.85 5.24 4.86
CA LEU A 67 -11.91 6.69 5.04
C LEU A 67 -13.18 7.11 5.75
N GLY A 68 -14.33 6.51 5.41
CA GLY A 68 -15.60 6.77 6.08
C GLY A 68 -15.57 6.48 7.58
N TYR A 69 -14.88 5.42 8.01
CA TYR A 69 -14.76 5.07 9.44
C TYR A 69 -13.79 5.96 10.22
N LEU A 70 -12.78 6.55 9.54
CA LEU A 70 -11.69 7.27 10.18
C LEU A 70 -11.69 8.77 9.87
N LEU A 71 -12.74 9.27 9.21
CA LEU A 71 -12.79 10.65 8.72
C LEU A 71 -12.64 11.67 9.87
N ASP A 72 -13.34 11.43 10.96
CA ASP A 72 -13.36 12.31 12.13
C ASP A 72 -12.00 12.33 12.85
N ASP A 73 -11.34 11.16 12.89
CA ASP A 73 -10.04 10.99 13.53
C ASP A 73 -8.87 11.48 12.65
N LEU A 74 -9.09 11.78 11.36
CA LEU A 74 -8.01 12.18 10.44
C LEU A 74 -7.26 13.43 10.91
N ASN A 75 -7.92 14.33 11.64
CA ASN A 75 -7.31 15.54 12.19
C ASN A 75 -6.27 15.25 13.29
N THR A 76 -6.28 14.05 13.87
CA THR A 76 -5.31 13.63 14.90
C THR A 76 -3.98 13.15 14.30
N VAL A 77 -3.94 12.87 12.99
CA VAL A 77 -2.75 12.34 12.32
C VAL A 77 -1.64 13.39 12.21
N LEU A 78 -1.96 14.63 11.84
CA LEU A 78 -0.95 15.68 11.68
C LEU A 78 -0.22 15.99 13.01
N PRO A 79 -0.91 16.19 14.14
CA PRO A 79 -0.25 16.33 15.45
C PRO A 79 0.66 15.14 15.79
N TYR A 80 0.21 13.91 15.49
CA TYR A 80 1.05 12.72 15.71
C TYR A 80 2.34 12.75 14.89
N LEU A 81 2.28 13.09 13.60
CA LEU A 81 3.48 13.19 12.76
C LEU A 81 4.41 14.33 13.20
N GLU A 82 3.86 15.44 13.67
CA GLU A 82 4.64 16.54 14.27
C GLU A 82 5.36 16.08 15.53
N TRP A 83 4.69 15.31 16.40
CA TRP A 83 5.31 14.69 17.56
C TRP A 83 6.44 13.72 17.19
N VAL A 84 6.25 12.85 16.18
CA VAL A 84 7.32 11.96 15.69
C VAL A 84 8.53 12.78 15.20
N ASN A 85 8.30 13.85 14.45
CA ASN A 85 9.36 14.75 13.98
C ASN A 85 10.18 15.35 15.12
N GLN A 86 9.52 15.75 16.21
CA GLN A 86 10.16 16.32 17.40
C GLN A 86 10.96 15.27 18.18
N VAL A 87 10.32 14.14 18.51
CA VAL A 87 10.91 13.08 19.33
C VAL A 87 12.12 12.43 18.65
N GLN A 88 12.10 12.33 17.33
CA GLN A 88 13.21 11.78 16.53
C GLN A 88 14.21 12.84 16.07
N ASP A 89 14.04 14.10 16.48
CA ASP A 89 14.92 15.22 16.15
C ASP A 89 15.22 15.32 14.64
N LEU A 90 14.19 15.17 13.80
CA LEU A 90 14.37 15.10 12.33
C LEU A 90 14.50 16.49 11.69
N GLY A 91 14.12 17.55 12.43
CA GLY A 91 14.23 18.94 11.98
C GLY A 91 13.47 19.23 10.67
N ILE A 92 12.32 18.57 10.45
CA ILE A 92 11.48 18.82 9.26
C ILE A 92 10.75 20.14 9.44
N LYS A 93 10.88 21.03 8.45
CA LYS A 93 10.20 22.32 8.40
C LYS A 93 8.82 22.17 7.75
N LYS A 94 7.83 22.97 8.19
CA LYS A 94 6.49 23.02 7.58
C LYS A 94 6.51 23.26 6.07
N SER A 95 7.50 23.98 5.55
CA SER A 95 7.69 24.21 4.11
C SER A 95 8.03 22.94 3.32
N GLU A 96 8.74 21.98 3.91
CA GLU A 96 9.11 20.71 3.28
C GLU A 96 7.89 19.77 3.14
N CYS A 97 6.95 19.89 4.09
CA CYS A 97 5.71 19.11 4.14
C CYS A 97 4.60 19.64 3.21
N LYS A 98 4.80 20.80 2.55
CA LYS A 98 3.80 21.37 1.64
C LYS A 98 3.59 20.49 0.41
N GLY A 99 2.36 20.50 -0.10
CA GLY A 99 1.96 19.77 -1.30
C GLY A 99 1.28 18.44 -0.99
N GLN A 100 1.03 17.68 -2.06
CA GLN A 100 0.27 16.43 -2.04
C GLN A 100 1.07 15.35 -2.76
N LEU A 101 1.08 14.14 -2.21
CA LEU A 101 1.62 12.96 -2.88
C LEU A 101 0.45 12.19 -3.50
N LEU A 102 0.31 12.26 -4.83
CA LEU A 102 -0.78 11.63 -5.59
C LEU A 102 -0.27 10.56 -6.55
N GLU A 103 0.98 10.13 -6.38
CA GLU A 103 1.59 9.02 -7.12
C GLU A 103 2.50 8.31 -6.11
N VAL A 104 2.34 6.98 -6.00
CA VAL A 104 3.16 6.15 -5.11
C VAL A 104 3.70 5.00 -5.94
N ASP A 105 4.98 5.09 -6.29
CA ASP A 105 5.71 3.98 -6.90
C ASP A 105 6.13 2.96 -5.83
N TYR A 106 6.69 1.83 -6.25
CA TYR A 106 7.09 0.77 -5.34
C TYR A 106 8.22 1.14 -4.36
N ILE A 107 9.13 2.03 -4.78
CA ILE A 107 10.21 2.52 -3.90
C ILE A 107 9.60 3.37 -2.77
N THR A 108 8.67 4.25 -3.12
CA THR A 108 7.94 5.12 -2.20
C THR A 108 7.01 4.31 -1.31
N CYS A 109 6.33 3.30 -1.86
CA CYS A 109 5.54 2.33 -1.10
C CYS A 109 6.38 1.66 -0.02
N ASN A 110 7.53 1.05 -0.39
CA ASN A 110 8.43 0.41 0.56
C ASN A 110 8.92 1.38 1.64
N LEU A 111 9.24 2.62 1.27
CA LEU A 111 9.69 3.64 2.23
C LEU A 111 8.59 4.00 3.24
N LEU A 112 7.36 4.22 2.78
CA LEU A 112 6.23 4.59 3.64
C LEU A 112 5.76 3.42 4.51
N THR A 113 5.72 2.19 3.97
CA THR A 113 5.40 0.98 4.75
C THR A 113 6.44 0.75 5.84
N ASN A 114 7.74 0.92 5.54
CA ASN A 114 8.79 0.86 6.57
C ASN A 114 8.64 1.96 7.63
N LEU A 115 8.20 3.17 7.26
CA LEU A 115 7.89 4.21 8.24
C LEU A 115 6.80 3.72 9.21
N ILE A 116 5.64 3.32 8.67
CA ILE A 116 4.47 2.88 9.44
C ILE A 116 4.82 1.75 10.43
N TYR A 117 5.47 0.69 9.94
CA TYR A 117 5.67 -0.53 10.71
C TYR A 117 6.95 -0.58 11.54
N LYS A 118 8.00 0.16 11.15
CA LYS A 118 9.31 0.07 11.82
C LYS A 118 9.72 1.35 12.52
N CYS A 119 9.42 2.51 11.94
CA CYS A 119 9.94 3.78 12.44
C CYS A 119 8.95 4.52 13.35
N THR A 120 7.66 4.22 13.25
CA THR A 120 6.60 4.86 14.04
C THR A 120 5.92 3.91 15.03
N ALA A 121 6.43 2.68 15.17
CA ALA A 121 5.91 1.66 16.08
C ALA A 121 6.35 1.87 17.55
N PHE A 122 6.21 3.10 18.06
CA PHE A 122 6.51 3.43 19.47
C PHE A 122 5.44 2.84 20.40
N THR A 123 5.86 2.39 21.58
CA THR A 123 4.98 1.66 22.52
C THR A 123 4.16 2.54 23.47
N GLU A 124 4.46 3.83 23.66
CA GLU A 124 4.20 4.39 25.01
C GLU A 124 3.45 5.73 25.17
N SER A 125 3.11 6.52 24.15
CA SER A 125 2.28 7.73 24.39
C SER A 125 0.80 7.46 24.16
N SER A 126 0.01 7.40 25.24
CA SER A 126 -1.46 7.34 25.19
C SER A 126 -2.05 8.54 24.43
N GLU A 127 -1.42 9.71 24.57
CA GLU A 127 -1.83 10.99 23.96
C GLU A 127 -1.91 10.93 22.42
N HIS A 128 -1.14 10.05 21.78
CA HIS A 128 -1.10 9.94 20.32
C HIS A 128 -1.58 8.60 19.79
N GLN A 129 -2.22 7.74 20.60
CA GLN A 129 -2.67 6.43 20.12
C GLN A 129 -3.72 6.54 19.01
N VAL A 130 -4.67 7.46 19.11
CA VAL A 130 -5.67 7.69 18.06
C VAL A 130 -4.98 8.16 16.78
N GLY A 131 -4.12 9.17 16.87
CA GLY A 131 -3.35 9.68 15.73
C GLY A 131 -2.48 8.62 15.07
N ARG A 132 -1.84 7.75 15.87
CA ARG A 132 -1.02 6.62 15.40
C ARG A 132 -1.86 5.54 14.72
N PHE A 133 -2.97 5.14 15.34
CA PHE A 133 -3.85 4.10 14.80
C PHE A 133 -4.47 4.59 13.48
N THR A 134 -5.03 5.80 13.49
CA THR A 134 -5.61 6.40 12.29
C THR A 134 -4.56 6.61 11.21
N PHE A 135 -3.35 7.06 11.57
CA PHE A 135 -2.22 7.13 10.66
C PHE A 135 -1.92 5.79 10.01
N HIS A 136 -1.74 4.73 10.80
CA HIS A 136 -1.45 3.39 10.32
C HIS A 136 -2.53 2.93 9.33
N GLU A 137 -3.79 2.96 9.75
CA GLU A 137 -4.91 2.43 8.97
C GLU A 137 -5.15 3.22 7.68
N ILE A 138 -5.27 4.55 7.77
CA ILE A 138 -5.63 5.36 6.60
C ILE A 138 -4.48 5.53 5.64
N LEU A 139 -3.24 5.66 6.14
CA LEU A 139 -2.09 5.84 5.27
C LEU A 139 -1.77 4.54 4.56
N HIS A 140 -1.86 3.39 5.23
CA HIS A 140 -1.66 2.10 4.59
C HIS A 140 -2.66 1.88 3.45
N GLU A 141 -3.94 2.18 3.69
CA GLU A 141 -4.97 2.04 2.66
C GLU A 141 -4.78 3.04 1.50
N PHE A 142 -4.35 4.27 1.80
CA PHE A 142 -4.00 5.25 0.79
C PHE A 142 -2.82 4.79 -0.08
N ILE A 143 -1.77 4.25 0.54
CA ILE A 143 -0.60 3.70 -0.16
C ILE A 143 -1.04 2.56 -1.07
N ASN A 144 -1.87 1.64 -0.58
CA ASN A 144 -2.40 0.54 -1.38
C ASN A 144 -3.17 1.05 -2.60
N LEU A 145 -4.08 2.01 -2.42
CA LEU A 145 -4.81 2.65 -3.51
C LEU A 145 -3.87 3.24 -4.56
N MET A 146 -2.88 4.02 -4.14
CA MET A 146 -1.99 4.71 -5.05
C MET A 146 -1.01 3.77 -5.75
N THR A 147 -0.53 2.72 -5.08
CA THR A 147 0.34 1.69 -5.66
C THR A 147 -0.43 0.81 -6.66
N VAL A 148 -1.68 0.44 -6.37
CA VAL A 148 -2.56 -0.25 -7.33
C VAL A 148 -2.78 0.62 -8.58
N ARG A 149 -3.03 1.93 -8.39
CA ARG A 149 -3.14 2.86 -9.51
C ARG A 149 -1.84 2.89 -10.33
N HIS A 150 -0.69 3.01 -9.67
CA HIS A 150 0.61 3.01 -10.32
C HIS A 150 0.81 1.75 -11.16
N ALA A 151 0.54 0.58 -10.60
CA ALA A 151 0.63 -0.70 -11.27
C ALA A 151 -0.26 -0.82 -12.53
N LEU A 152 -1.47 -0.27 -12.46
CA LEU A 152 -2.41 -0.28 -13.57
C LEU A 152 -2.03 0.73 -14.66
N VAL A 153 -1.56 1.92 -14.29
CA VAL A 153 -1.22 3.00 -15.23
C VAL A 153 0.14 2.79 -15.89
N TYR A 154 1.16 2.42 -15.11
CA TYR A 154 2.56 2.34 -15.54
C TYR A 154 3.05 0.91 -15.73
N GLY A 155 2.37 -0.07 -15.16
CA GLY A 155 2.71 -1.48 -15.25
C GLY A 155 3.19 -2.09 -13.94
N LEU A 156 3.11 -3.42 -13.89
CA LEU A 156 3.57 -4.28 -12.81
C LEU A 156 5.02 -4.71 -13.09
N PRO A 157 5.77 -5.11 -12.06
CA PRO A 157 7.04 -5.82 -12.23
C PRO A 157 6.87 -7.07 -13.14
N PRO A 158 7.87 -7.44 -13.96
CA PRO A 158 7.71 -8.41 -15.04
C PRO A 158 7.11 -9.78 -14.66
N LYS A 159 7.49 -10.34 -13.52
CA LYS A 159 6.97 -11.65 -13.08
C LYS A 159 5.52 -11.53 -12.62
N ILE A 160 5.19 -10.49 -11.84
CA ILE A 160 3.81 -10.18 -11.46
C ILE A 160 2.95 -9.83 -12.68
N GLU A 161 3.49 -9.08 -13.64
CA GLU A 161 2.81 -8.72 -14.88
C GLU A 161 2.41 -10.00 -15.65
N THR A 162 3.32 -10.97 -15.75
CA THR A 162 3.05 -12.26 -16.38
C THR A 162 1.91 -13.03 -15.68
N VAL A 163 1.91 -13.06 -14.34
CA VAL A 163 0.84 -13.69 -13.55
C VAL A 163 -0.49 -12.98 -13.76
N PHE A 164 -0.49 -11.66 -13.68
CA PHE A 164 -1.68 -10.85 -13.83
C PHE A 164 -2.31 -11.00 -15.21
N LEU A 165 -1.51 -11.02 -16.28
CA LEU A 165 -2.00 -11.28 -17.64
C LEU A 165 -2.61 -12.67 -17.80
N LYS A 166 -2.02 -13.70 -17.18
CA LYS A 166 -2.61 -15.05 -17.13
C LYS A 166 -3.96 -15.04 -16.40
N MET A 167 -4.05 -14.34 -15.26
CA MET A 167 -5.30 -14.20 -14.51
C MET A 167 -6.36 -13.45 -15.33
N ILE A 168 -6.02 -12.33 -15.97
CA ILE A 168 -6.95 -11.59 -16.85
C ILE A 168 -7.48 -12.49 -17.96
N ARG A 169 -6.62 -13.33 -18.57
CA ARG A 169 -7.05 -14.24 -19.64
C ARG A 169 -8.01 -15.32 -19.12
N ASN A 170 -7.71 -15.90 -17.96
CA ASN A 170 -8.35 -17.15 -17.53
C ASN A 170 -9.46 -16.98 -16.47
N LYS A 171 -9.54 -15.82 -15.80
CA LYS A 171 -10.51 -15.56 -14.72
C LYS A 171 -11.65 -14.67 -15.19
N GLN A 172 -12.80 -14.79 -14.55
CA GLN A 172 -13.95 -13.90 -14.78
C GLN A 172 -13.81 -12.58 -14.01
N SER A 173 -14.62 -11.57 -14.31
CA SER A 173 -14.54 -10.27 -13.62
C SER A 173 -14.90 -10.37 -12.12
N SER A 174 -15.76 -11.30 -11.74
CA SER A 174 -16.12 -11.58 -10.34
C SER A 174 -14.92 -11.97 -9.48
N PHE A 175 -13.94 -12.67 -10.05
CA PHE A 175 -12.67 -13.03 -9.39
C PHE A 175 -11.95 -11.80 -8.83
N PHE A 176 -11.88 -10.74 -9.63
CA PHE A 176 -11.21 -9.47 -9.28
C PHE A 176 -12.07 -8.58 -8.36
N LYS A 177 -13.36 -8.88 -8.19
CA LYS A 177 -14.22 -8.19 -7.21
C LYS A 177 -14.10 -8.79 -5.81
N ASN A 178 -13.52 -10.00 -5.71
CA ASN A 178 -13.37 -10.77 -4.48
C ASN A 178 -11.89 -10.84 -4.07
N GLY A 179 -11.63 -11.01 -2.77
CA GLY A 179 -10.25 -11.16 -2.24
C GLY A 179 -9.60 -9.84 -1.85
N PHE A 180 -8.27 -9.79 -1.85
CA PHE A 180 -7.42 -8.66 -1.48
C PHE A 180 -6.54 -8.26 -2.68
N ILE A 181 -6.93 -7.18 -3.38
CA ILE A 181 -6.16 -6.64 -4.53
C ILE A 181 -4.72 -6.29 -4.12
N PRO A 182 -4.46 -5.73 -2.93
CA PRO A 182 -3.09 -5.42 -2.52
C PRO A 182 -2.14 -6.62 -2.45
N ASP A 183 -2.63 -7.86 -2.27
CA ASP A 183 -1.74 -9.03 -2.21
C ASP A 183 -0.91 -9.14 -3.51
N LEU A 184 -1.56 -9.09 -4.67
CA LEU A 184 -0.89 -9.18 -5.97
C LEU A 184 -0.19 -7.86 -6.36
N PHE A 185 -0.89 -6.73 -6.18
CA PHE A 185 -0.46 -5.45 -6.76
C PHE A 185 0.54 -4.69 -5.90
N VAL A 186 0.63 -5.01 -4.61
CA VAL A 186 1.47 -4.31 -3.64
C VAL A 186 2.46 -5.31 -3.01
N VAL A 187 1.97 -6.34 -2.32
CA VAL A 187 2.82 -7.26 -1.54
C VAL A 187 3.75 -8.06 -2.45
N ASP A 188 3.18 -8.76 -3.43
CA ASP A 188 3.96 -9.59 -4.35
C ASP A 188 4.82 -8.71 -5.28
N ALA A 189 4.29 -7.58 -5.75
CA ALA A 189 5.04 -6.64 -6.59
C ALA A 189 6.25 -6.02 -5.87
N CYS A 190 6.09 -5.59 -4.61
CA CYS A 190 7.22 -5.13 -3.80
C CYS A 190 8.21 -6.26 -3.52
N SER A 191 7.72 -7.50 -3.32
CA SER A 191 8.58 -8.67 -3.13
C SER A 191 9.40 -8.99 -4.38
N GLU A 192 8.84 -8.81 -5.58
CA GLU A 192 9.59 -8.96 -6.83
C GLU A 192 10.72 -7.94 -6.92
N ILE A 193 10.42 -6.66 -6.68
CA ILE A 193 11.40 -5.57 -6.76
C ILE A 193 12.54 -5.76 -5.75
N ASN A 194 12.22 -6.32 -4.58
CA ASN A 194 13.20 -6.64 -3.55
C ASN A 194 13.94 -7.97 -3.81
N ASN A 195 13.67 -8.66 -4.94
CA ASN A 195 14.21 -9.98 -5.29
C ASN A 195 13.94 -11.06 -4.23
N THR A 196 12.85 -10.92 -3.46
CA THR A 196 12.43 -11.90 -2.44
C THR A 196 11.30 -12.80 -2.92
N LEU A 197 10.68 -12.47 -4.05
CA LEU A 197 9.60 -13.24 -4.63
C LEU A 197 10.12 -14.45 -5.40
N LYS A 198 9.61 -15.63 -5.06
CA LYS A 198 10.06 -16.92 -5.60
C LYS A 198 8.98 -17.57 -6.47
N ALA A 199 7.82 -17.85 -5.89
CA ALA A 199 6.63 -18.32 -6.60
C ALA A 199 5.37 -17.84 -5.88
N ILE A 200 4.21 -17.92 -6.53
CA ILE A 200 2.93 -17.45 -5.98
C ILE A 200 1.87 -18.54 -6.16
N LYS A 201 1.15 -18.88 -5.09
CA LYS A 201 -0.15 -19.56 -5.22
C LYS A 201 -1.27 -18.55 -5.06
N CYS A 202 -2.33 -18.69 -5.84
CA CYS A 202 -3.48 -17.81 -5.78
C CYS A 202 -4.76 -18.62 -5.65
N SER A 203 -5.72 -18.13 -4.86
CA SER A 203 -7.04 -18.77 -4.80
C SER A 203 -7.65 -18.88 -6.21
N LYS A 204 -8.44 -19.93 -6.44
CA LYS A 204 -9.15 -20.11 -7.71
C LYS A 204 -10.31 -19.15 -7.91
N ASP A 205 -10.93 -18.69 -6.82
CA ASP A 205 -12.19 -17.97 -6.78
C ASP A 205 -12.05 -16.47 -6.44
N ARG A 206 -10.90 -16.04 -5.92
CA ARG A 206 -10.64 -14.63 -5.58
C ARG A 206 -9.17 -14.24 -5.73
N VAL A 207 -8.90 -12.95 -5.94
CA VAL A 207 -7.53 -12.42 -5.90
C VAL A 207 -7.04 -12.44 -4.46
N SER A 208 -6.41 -13.54 -4.04
CA SER A 208 -5.65 -13.60 -2.79
C SER A 208 -4.46 -14.49 -3.04
N THR A 209 -3.28 -13.93 -2.85
CA THR A 209 -2.01 -14.54 -3.25
C THR A 209 -1.14 -14.80 -2.04
N HIS A 210 -0.38 -15.88 -2.13
CA HIS A 210 0.61 -16.25 -1.13
C HIS A 210 1.93 -16.58 -1.81
N SER A 211 2.98 -15.89 -1.39
CA SER A 211 4.35 -16.24 -1.75
C SER A 211 4.69 -17.63 -1.21
N VAL A 212 5.32 -18.46 -2.06
CA VAL A 212 5.77 -19.81 -1.71
C VAL A 212 7.22 -20.03 -2.15
N GLU A 213 7.87 -21.01 -1.53
CA GLU A 213 9.27 -21.37 -1.79
C GLU A 213 9.48 -21.93 -3.23
N PRO A 214 10.71 -21.91 -3.76
CA PRO A 214 11.02 -22.51 -5.06
C PRO A 214 10.79 -24.01 -5.02
N GLY A 215 10.27 -24.57 -6.09
CA GLY A 215 9.95 -26.00 -6.17
C GLY A 215 8.71 -26.41 -5.38
N TYR A 216 7.96 -25.46 -4.82
CA TYR A 216 6.68 -25.73 -4.16
C TYR A 216 5.73 -26.46 -5.10
N LYS A 217 5.10 -27.52 -4.58
CA LYS A 217 4.03 -28.25 -5.25
C LYS A 217 2.81 -28.21 -4.36
N LEU A 218 1.67 -27.89 -4.95
CA LEU A 218 0.40 -27.98 -4.25
C LEU A 218 0.15 -29.44 -3.84
N THR A 219 -0.29 -29.63 -2.60
CA THR A 219 -0.88 -30.92 -2.22
C THR A 219 -2.19 -31.13 -2.99
N ALA A 220 -2.73 -32.36 -3.01
CA ALA A 220 -4.01 -32.63 -3.67
C ALA A 220 -5.15 -31.78 -3.09
N GLU A 221 -5.13 -31.56 -1.76
CA GLU A 221 -6.08 -30.70 -1.07
C GLU A 221 -5.91 -29.24 -1.51
N GLU A 222 -4.69 -28.70 -1.50
CA GLU A 222 -4.45 -27.32 -1.91
C GLU A 222 -4.77 -27.07 -3.38
N ALA A 223 -4.51 -28.05 -4.24
CA ALA A 223 -4.83 -27.99 -5.67
C ALA A 223 -6.34 -27.90 -5.93
N SER A 224 -7.19 -28.22 -4.95
CA SER A 224 -8.63 -27.98 -5.06
C SER A 224 -8.99 -26.49 -4.89
N TYR A 225 -8.19 -25.74 -4.13
CA TYR A 225 -8.45 -24.33 -3.75
C TYR A 225 -7.58 -23.30 -4.49
N TYR A 226 -6.38 -23.69 -4.89
CA TYR A 226 -5.37 -22.78 -5.41
C TYR A 226 -4.90 -23.15 -6.82
N ASP A 227 -4.57 -22.12 -7.59
CA ASP A 227 -3.73 -22.22 -8.78
C ASP A 227 -2.29 -21.82 -8.42
N LEU A 228 -1.30 -22.58 -8.90
CA LEU A 228 0.11 -22.25 -8.72
C LEU A 228 0.64 -21.49 -9.94
N TYR A 229 1.24 -20.33 -9.68
CA TYR A 229 1.93 -19.50 -10.67
C TYR A 229 3.42 -19.50 -10.37
N ILE A 230 4.17 -20.31 -11.11
CA ILE A 230 5.63 -20.30 -11.07
C ILE A 230 6.12 -19.12 -11.91
N LEU A 231 7.04 -18.35 -11.34
CA LEU A 231 7.53 -17.07 -11.85
C LEU A 231 8.85 -17.19 -12.62
#